data_AF-A0A2H9MQW4-F1
#
_entry.id   AF-A0A2H9MQW4-F1
#
_cell.length_a   1.000
_cell.length_b   1.000
_cell.length_c   1.000
_cell.angle_alpha   90.00
_cell.angle_beta   90.00
_cell.angle_gamma   90.00
#
_symmetry.space_group_name_H-M   'P 1'
#
loop_
_entity.id
_entity.type
_entity.pdbx_description
1 polymer ?
#
loop_
_entity_poly.entity_id
_entity_poly.type
_entity_poly.pdbx_seq_one_letter_code
_entity_poly.pdbx_strand_id
1 'polypeptide(L)'
;MRVNRIIFYDEPSVPEINLDNLVEFTSKTFGITPEKRKSILTYGNEATAKHIASSRIFKLSVPYIKHVPTAEEIEFEKKSAADTSTNQNITYYDGFELQNILRDIIPKEESREDVFHVIFTNKLTCTYDYNDYRYHGRALIGANPAIISTTGIIEAPAKPRDYYVDLITNSRLGVNVDALKEKYREMFLEYHDARLPTIIEGYLLQALFYYETAEPFCDDAKCRLFNAHWQKDLLYSQMESKKLCKKHQEILQKLTMT
;
A
#
# COMPACT_ATOMS: atom_id res chain seq x y z
N MET A 1 -5.61 0.12 23.53
CA MET A 1 -5.12 -0.53 22.30
C MET A 1 -4.45 -1.86 22.68
N ARG A 2 -4.56 -2.93 21.88
CA ARG A 2 -3.83 -4.20 22.12
C ARG A 2 -2.36 -4.07 21.74
N VAL A 3 -2.09 -3.39 20.64
CA VAL A 3 -0.73 -3.02 20.23
C VAL A 3 -0.11 -2.08 21.25
N ASN A 4 1.11 -2.38 21.67
CA ASN A 4 1.95 -1.52 22.50
C ASN A 4 3.24 -1.08 21.80
N ARG A 5 3.60 -1.75 20.69
CA ARG A 5 4.82 -1.52 19.95
C ARG A 5 4.51 -1.53 18.46
N ILE A 6 4.96 -0.49 17.75
CA ILE A 6 4.77 -0.37 16.30
C ILE A 6 6.14 -0.26 15.66
N ILE A 7 6.38 -1.00 14.57
CA ILE A 7 7.64 -0.98 13.83
C ILE A 7 7.34 -0.64 12.36
N PHE A 8 7.96 0.43 11.87
CA PHE A 8 7.89 0.86 10.48
C PHE A 8 9.14 0.44 9.72
N TYR A 9 8.95 -0.23 8.58
CA TYR A 9 10.03 -0.59 7.67
C TYR A 9 9.98 0.31 6.44
N ASP A 10 11.07 1.04 6.23
CA ASP A 10 11.16 2.06 5.19
C ASP A 10 11.13 1.51 3.75
N GLU A 11 10.78 2.36 2.79
CA GLU A 11 11.00 2.15 1.36
C GLU A 11 11.76 3.37 0.82
N PRO A 12 13.11 3.34 0.83
CA PRO A 12 13.94 4.51 0.57
C PRO A 12 13.78 5.15 -0.82
N SER A 13 13.22 4.41 -1.79
CA SER A 13 12.95 4.93 -3.13
C SER A 13 11.76 5.89 -3.21
N VAL A 14 10.91 5.92 -2.18
CA VAL A 14 9.71 6.76 -2.12
C VAL A 14 9.84 7.72 -0.95
N PRO A 15 10.58 8.85 -1.12
CA PRO A 15 10.82 9.81 -0.05
C PRO A 15 9.53 10.42 0.53
N GLU A 16 8.43 10.37 -0.22
CA GLU A 16 7.10 10.84 0.20
C GLU A 16 6.51 10.02 1.36
N ILE A 17 7.02 8.81 1.63
CA ILE A 17 6.62 8.05 2.83
C ILE A 17 6.95 8.82 4.09
N ASN A 18 8.14 9.44 4.14
CA ASN A 18 8.63 10.24 5.26
C ASN A 18 8.29 9.63 6.64
N LEU A 19 9.09 8.67 7.08
CA LEU A 19 8.85 7.97 8.34
C LEU A 19 8.82 8.90 9.57
N ASP A 20 9.48 10.06 9.54
CA ASP A 20 9.44 11.02 10.64
C ASP A 20 8.03 11.61 10.82
N ASN A 21 7.40 12.01 9.72
CA ASN A 21 6.02 12.49 9.74
C ASN A 21 5.06 11.39 10.19
N LEU A 22 5.27 10.14 9.75
CA LEU A 22 4.42 9.01 10.14
C LEU A 22 4.59 8.65 11.62
N VAL A 23 5.80 8.75 12.17
CA VAL A 23 6.05 8.61 13.61
C VAL A 23 5.28 9.69 14.37
N GLU A 24 5.43 10.97 14.00
CA GLU A 24 4.73 12.07 14.65
C GLU A 24 3.21 11.90 14.59
N PHE A 25 2.70 11.55 13.41
CA PHE A 25 1.27 11.28 13.19
C PHE A 25 0.77 10.15 14.10
N THR A 26 1.49 9.04 14.16
CA THR A 26 1.11 7.87 14.96
C THR A 26 1.19 8.14 16.45
N SER A 27 2.26 8.81 16.91
CA SER A 27 2.42 9.25 18.30
C SER A 27 1.27 10.16 18.74
N LYS A 28 0.90 11.15 17.91
CA LYS A 28 -0.22 12.06 18.22
C LYS A 28 -1.58 11.37 18.19
N THR A 29 -1.76 10.41 17.28
CA THR A 29 -3.05 9.75 17.05
C THR A 29 -3.32 8.64 18.05
N PHE A 30 -2.31 7.82 18.37
CA PHE A 30 -2.47 6.60 19.16
C PHE A 30 -1.72 6.61 20.49
N GLY A 31 -0.87 7.62 20.75
CA GLY A 31 -0.04 7.67 21.96
C GLY A 31 1.14 6.69 21.97
N ILE A 32 1.39 6.00 20.85
CA ILE A 32 2.50 5.04 20.68
C ILE A 32 3.51 5.62 19.72
N THR A 33 4.78 5.69 20.12
CA THR A 33 5.88 6.14 19.26
C THR A 33 6.47 4.96 18.49
N PRO A 34 6.33 4.91 17.15
CA PRO A 34 6.84 3.80 16.36
C PRO A 34 8.37 3.76 16.28
N GLU A 35 8.93 2.56 16.21
CA GLU A 35 10.32 2.34 15.84
C GLU A 35 10.47 2.43 14.32
N LYS A 36 11.52 3.12 13.87
CA LYS A 36 11.90 3.14 12.45
C LYS A 36 12.98 2.09 12.19
N ARG A 37 12.81 1.32 11.12
CA ARG A 37 13.81 0.38 10.61
C ARG A 37 14.07 0.64 9.14
N LYS A 38 15.22 0.16 8.68
CA LYS A 38 15.50 0.06 7.24
C LYS A 38 14.44 -0.81 6.58
N SER A 39 14.41 -0.80 5.25
CA SER A 39 13.57 -1.71 4.48
C SER A 39 13.68 -3.14 5.00
N ILE A 40 12.53 -3.79 5.14
CA ILE A 40 12.44 -5.18 5.61
C ILE A 40 13.33 -6.11 4.77
N LEU A 41 13.53 -5.79 3.49
CA LEU A 41 14.34 -6.56 2.55
C LEU A 41 15.82 -6.59 2.93
N THR A 42 16.31 -5.59 3.68
CA THR A 42 17.70 -5.56 4.19
C THR A 42 17.98 -6.64 5.26
N TYR A 43 16.93 -7.22 5.84
CA TYR A 43 17.02 -8.31 6.82
C TYR A 43 16.78 -9.69 6.17
N GLY A 44 16.49 -9.74 4.87
CA GLY A 44 16.34 -10.98 4.12
C GLY A 44 17.66 -11.72 3.89
N ASN A 45 17.56 -12.97 3.43
CA ASN A 45 18.71 -13.78 3.02
C ASN A 45 18.75 -13.94 1.48
N GLU A 46 19.74 -14.66 0.95
CA GLU A 46 19.87 -14.88 -0.50
C GLU A 46 18.63 -15.53 -1.13
N ALA A 47 17.87 -16.33 -0.36
CA ALA A 47 16.65 -16.97 -0.83
C ALA A 47 15.43 -16.02 -0.83
N THR A 48 15.46 -14.93 -0.07
CA THR A 48 14.35 -13.96 0.01
C THR A 48 14.01 -13.40 -1.37
N ALA A 49 15.01 -13.00 -2.16
CA ALA A 49 14.77 -12.50 -3.52
C ALA A 49 14.08 -13.54 -4.42
N LYS A 50 14.46 -14.82 -4.29
CA LYS A 50 13.81 -15.92 -5.01
C LYS A 50 12.38 -16.14 -4.54
N HIS A 51 12.11 -16.06 -3.24
CA HIS A 51 10.75 -16.20 -2.74
C HIS A 51 9.85 -15.06 -3.20
N ILE A 52 10.32 -13.80 -3.13
CA ILE A 52 9.58 -12.63 -3.64
C ILE A 52 9.34 -12.77 -5.14
N ALA A 53 10.34 -13.20 -5.90
CA ALA A 53 10.17 -13.43 -7.32
C ALA A 53 9.08 -14.47 -7.60
N SER A 54 8.95 -15.50 -6.75
CA SER A 54 7.92 -16.53 -6.90
C SER A 54 6.50 -16.05 -6.55
N SER A 55 6.33 -14.92 -5.86
CA SER A 55 4.99 -14.38 -5.58
C SER A 55 4.43 -13.50 -6.71
N ARG A 56 5.16 -13.35 -7.82
CA ARG A 56 4.69 -12.57 -8.97
C ARG A 56 3.49 -13.19 -9.66
N ILE A 57 2.63 -12.33 -10.20
CA ILE A 57 1.44 -12.71 -10.96
C ILE A 57 1.65 -12.34 -12.43
N PHE A 58 1.43 -13.31 -13.32
CA PHE A 58 1.50 -13.09 -14.78
C PHE A 58 0.13 -13.10 -15.45
N LYS A 59 -0.86 -13.71 -14.81
CA LYS A 59 -2.22 -13.83 -15.35
C LYS A 59 -3.21 -13.33 -14.30
N LEU A 60 -3.86 -12.22 -14.59
CA LEU A 60 -4.80 -11.61 -13.65
C LEU A 60 -6.11 -12.39 -13.52
N SER A 61 -6.44 -13.29 -14.47
CA SER A 61 -7.72 -14.01 -14.53
C SER A 61 -7.70 -15.42 -13.93
N VAL A 62 -6.61 -15.81 -13.26
CA VAL A 62 -6.50 -17.10 -12.59
C VAL A 62 -5.97 -16.91 -11.17
N PRO A 63 -6.35 -17.76 -10.20
CA PRO A 63 -5.79 -17.71 -8.86
C PRO A 63 -4.27 -17.90 -8.85
N TYR A 64 -3.62 -17.61 -7.72
CA TYR A 64 -2.17 -17.75 -7.58
C TYR A 64 -1.69 -19.13 -8.01
N ILE A 65 -0.72 -19.15 -8.93
CA ILE A 65 0.00 -20.36 -9.33
C ILE A 65 1.47 -20.06 -9.10
N LYS A 66 2.05 -20.73 -8.10
CA LYS A 66 3.47 -20.63 -7.81
C LYS A 66 4.28 -21.09 -9.03
N HIS A 67 5.12 -20.20 -9.56
CA HIS A 67 6.10 -20.56 -10.58
C HIS A 67 7.49 -20.72 -9.98
N VAL A 68 8.38 -21.31 -10.77
CA VAL A 68 9.81 -21.32 -10.48
C VAL A 68 10.41 -20.07 -11.11
N PRO A 69 10.96 -19.13 -10.32
CA PRO A 69 11.52 -17.91 -10.88
C PRO A 69 12.73 -18.14 -11.76
N THR A 70 12.87 -17.34 -12.82
CA THR A 70 14.09 -17.31 -13.64
C THR A 70 15.22 -16.57 -12.91
N ALA A 71 16.46 -16.74 -13.39
CA ALA A 71 17.60 -15.99 -12.85
C ALA A 71 17.40 -14.47 -12.98
N GLU A 72 16.80 -14.00 -14.08
CA GLU A 72 16.52 -12.59 -14.32
C GLU A 72 15.53 -12.02 -13.30
N GLU A 73 14.50 -12.78 -12.94
CA GLU A 73 13.53 -12.38 -11.93
C GLU A 73 14.16 -12.27 -10.55
N ILE A 74 15.01 -13.24 -10.19
CA ILE A 74 15.75 -13.23 -8.92
C ILE A 74 16.70 -12.03 -8.87
N GLU A 75 17.45 -11.78 -9.94
CA GLU A 75 18.36 -10.63 -10.01
C GLU A 75 17.62 -9.30 -10.00
N PHE A 76 16.44 -9.22 -10.62
CA PHE A 76 15.56 -8.06 -10.47
C PHE A 76 15.19 -7.85 -9.00
N GLU A 77 14.76 -8.89 -8.28
CA GLU A 77 14.38 -8.72 -6.86
C GLU A 77 15.56 -8.36 -5.97
N LYS A 78 16.76 -8.88 -6.25
CA LYS A 78 17.99 -8.47 -5.53
C LYS A 78 18.32 -7.00 -5.75
N LYS A 79 18.25 -6.52 -7.01
CA LYS A 79 18.47 -5.11 -7.34
C LYS A 79 17.40 -4.24 -6.71
N SER A 80 16.14 -4.64 -6.84
CA SER A 80 14.99 -3.99 -6.22
C SER A 80 15.14 -3.91 -4.69
N ALA A 81 15.70 -4.91 -4.02
CA ALA A 81 15.91 -4.84 -2.56
C ALA A 81 16.95 -3.78 -2.15
N ALA A 82 17.89 -3.45 -3.03
CA ALA A 82 18.91 -2.42 -2.79
C ALA A 82 18.45 -1.03 -3.23
N ASP A 83 17.78 -0.94 -4.39
CA ASP A 83 17.25 0.29 -4.97
C ASP A 83 16.09 -0.04 -5.92
N THR A 84 14.88 0.38 -5.56
CA THR A 84 13.68 0.19 -6.39
C THR A 84 13.40 1.37 -7.33
N SER A 85 14.19 2.46 -7.30
CA SER A 85 13.97 3.67 -8.12
C SER A 85 14.14 3.44 -9.62
N THR A 86 14.81 2.36 -10.02
CA THR A 86 15.11 2.02 -11.42
C THR A 86 14.03 1.21 -12.12
N ASN A 87 12.95 0.84 -11.41
CA ASN A 87 11.89 -0.03 -11.93
C ASN A 87 10.91 0.77 -12.82
N GLN A 88 11.07 0.67 -14.15
CA GLN A 88 10.18 1.35 -15.10
C GLN A 88 8.82 0.65 -15.32
N ASN A 89 8.74 -0.66 -15.03
CA ASN A 89 7.54 -1.46 -15.24
C ASN A 89 6.92 -1.88 -13.91
N ILE A 90 5.60 -1.84 -13.85
CA ILE A 90 4.84 -2.31 -12.69
C ILE A 90 4.84 -3.84 -12.68
N THR A 91 5.44 -4.42 -11.65
CA THR A 91 5.36 -5.86 -11.35
C THR A 91 4.22 -6.12 -10.37
N TYR A 92 3.37 -7.09 -10.68
CA TYR A 92 2.25 -7.51 -9.85
C TYR A 92 2.68 -8.64 -8.92
N TYR A 93 2.37 -8.51 -7.62
CA TYR A 93 2.65 -9.54 -6.62
C TYR A 93 1.37 -9.98 -5.94
N ASP A 94 1.23 -11.29 -5.71
CA ASP A 94 0.20 -11.79 -4.82
C ASP A 94 0.49 -11.28 -3.41
N GLY A 95 -0.44 -10.50 -2.87
CA GLY A 95 -0.27 -9.77 -1.61
C GLY A 95 -0.18 -10.69 -0.41
N PHE A 96 -0.85 -11.84 -0.43
CA PHE A 96 -0.81 -12.80 0.68
C PHE A 96 0.47 -13.63 0.64
N GLU A 97 0.90 -14.06 -0.54
CA GLU A 97 2.19 -14.75 -0.70
C GLU A 97 3.35 -13.83 -0.35
N LEU A 98 3.33 -12.57 -0.83
CA LEU A 98 4.34 -11.59 -0.46
C LEU A 98 4.35 -11.35 1.06
N GLN A 99 3.18 -11.19 1.69
CA GLN A 99 3.09 -11.03 3.14
C GLN A 99 3.65 -12.22 3.91
N ASN A 100 3.39 -13.45 3.47
CA ASN A 100 3.96 -14.65 4.09
C ASN A 100 5.50 -14.62 4.04
N ILE A 101 6.07 -14.26 2.89
CA ILE A 101 7.52 -14.17 2.71
C ILE A 101 8.13 -13.09 3.61
N LEU A 102 7.49 -11.93 3.71
CA LEU A 102 7.97 -10.83 4.54
C LEU A 102 7.82 -11.12 6.03
N ARG A 103 6.77 -11.85 6.43
CA ARG A 103 6.58 -12.32 7.80
C ARG A 103 7.72 -13.25 8.23
N ASP A 104 8.21 -14.12 7.35
CA ASP A 104 9.31 -15.03 7.67
C ASP A 104 10.66 -14.32 7.92
N ILE A 105 10.78 -13.04 7.54
CA ILE A 105 11.95 -12.20 7.82
C ILE A 105 11.89 -11.62 9.25
N ILE A 106 10.68 -11.47 9.81
CA ILE A 106 10.49 -10.88 11.13
C ILE A 106 10.94 -11.88 12.21
N PRO A 107 11.75 -11.46 13.20
CA PRO A 107 12.15 -12.33 14.31
C PRO A 107 10.94 -12.93 15.04
N LYS A 108 11.05 -14.19 15.47
CA LYS A 108 9.95 -14.90 16.15
C LYS A 108 9.55 -14.21 17.45
N GLU A 109 10.51 -13.58 18.13
CA GLU A 109 10.31 -12.83 19.37
C GLU A 109 9.48 -11.56 19.16
N GLU A 110 9.46 -11.04 17.93
CA GLU A 110 8.68 -9.86 17.54
C GLU A 110 7.35 -10.22 16.87
N SER A 111 7.11 -11.49 16.55
CA SER A 111 5.87 -11.99 15.95
C SER A 111 4.72 -12.16 16.97
N ARG A 112 4.63 -11.23 17.94
CA ARG A 112 3.65 -11.26 19.04
C ARG A 112 2.46 -10.37 18.71
N GLU A 113 1.30 -10.65 19.29
CA GLU A 113 0.06 -9.90 18.99
C GLU A 113 0.12 -8.42 19.41
N ASP A 114 0.96 -8.07 20.39
CA ASP A 114 1.15 -6.70 20.88
C ASP A 114 2.14 -5.87 20.03
N VAL A 115 2.81 -6.49 19.05
CA VAL A 115 3.76 -5.84 18.14
C VAL A 115 3.15 -5.76 16.75
N PHE A 116 2.98 -4.55 16.23
CA PHE A 116 2.45 -4.32 14.90
C PHE A 116 3.54 -3.86 13.93
N HIS A 117 3.72 -4.61 12.86
CA HIS A 117 4.71 -4.32 11.83
C HIS A 117 4.01 -3.68 10.63
N VAL A 118 4.52 -2.54 10.16
CA VAL A 118 4.06 -1.88 8.93
C VAL A 118 5.21 -1.79 7.95
N ILE A 119 5.05 -2.44 6.81
CA ILE A 119 6.02 -2.47 5.74
C ILE A 119 5.52 -1.55 4.64
N PHE A 120 6.30 -0.51 4.35
CA PHE A 120 6.07 0.30 3.17
C PHE A 120 6.81 -0.30 1.98
N THR A 121 6.21 -0.22 0.79
CA THR A 121 6.84 -0.69 -0.44
C THR A 121 6.28 0.03 -1.66
N ASN A 122 7.04 0.09 -2.76
CA ASN A 122 6.53 0.48 -4.06
C ASN A 122 6.14 -0.71 -4.96
N LYS A 123 6.19 -1.94 -4.44
CA LYS A 123 5.69 -3.13 -5.16
C LYS A 123 4.17 -3.12 -5.20
N LEU A 124 3.55 -3.33 -6.36
CA LEU A 124 2.10 -3.42 -6.48
C LEU A 124 1.60 -4.75 -5.90
N THR A 125 0.94 -4.69 -4.74
CA THR A 125 0.29 -5.86 -4.15
C THR A 125 -1.10 -6.05 -4.74
N CYS A 126 -1.49 -7.31 -4.93
CA CYS A 126 -2.76 -7.67 -5.53
C CYS A 126 -3.43 -8.79 -4.71
N THR A 127 -4.76 -8.83 -4.73
CA THR A 127 -5.52 -9.97 -4.19
C THR A 127 -6.48 -10.50 -5.24
N TYR A 128 -6.63 -11.82 -5.30
CA TYR A 128 -7.60 -12.46 -6.18
C TYR A 128 -9.00 -12.39 -5.56
N ASP A 129 -9.97 -11.89 -6.32
CA ASP A 129 -11.37 -11.84 -5.91
C ASP A 129 -12.15 -12.96 -6.61
N TYR A 130 -12.76 -13.84 -5.82
CA TYR A 130 -13.55 -14.97 -6.33
C TYR A 130 -14.96 -14.56 -6.79
N ASN A 131 -15.38 -13.31 -6.56
CA ASN A 131 -16.65 -12.81 -7.03
C ASN A 131 -16.61 -12.40 -8.52
N ASP A 132 -15.48 -11.83 -8.97
CA ASP A 132 -15.28 -11.44 -10.38
C ASP A 132 -14.12 -12.16 -11.07
N TYR A 133 -13.54 -13.16 -10.40
CA TYR A 133 -12.51 -14.09 -10.90
C TYR A 133 -11.29 -13.37 -11.50
N ARG A 134 -10.80 -12.35 -10.81
CA ARG A 134 -9.57 -11.66 -11.20
C ARG A 134 -8.81 -11.06 -10.03
N TYR A 135 -7.54 -10.78 -10.28
CA TYR A 135 -6.71 -9.98 -9.41
C TYR A 135 -7.08 -8.51 -9.48
N HIS A 136 -7.06 -7.88 -8.31
CA HIS A 136 -7.18 -6.45 -8.15
C HIS A 136 -5.97 -5.91 -7.40
N GLY A 137 -5.46 -4.76 -7.84
CA GLY A 137 -4.46 -4.02 -7.09
C GLY A 137 -4.98 -3.64 -5.70
N ARG A 138 -4.07 -3.55 -4.74
CA ARG A 138 -4.36 -3.16 -3.36
C ARG A 138 -3.31 -2.17 -2.90
N ALA A 139 -3.77 -1.10 -2.27
CA ALA A 139 -2.91 -0.19 -1.52
C ALA A 139 -2.51 -0.77 -0.15
N LEU A 140 -3.35 -1.63 0.43
CA LEU A 140 -3.15 -2.19 1.77
C LEU A 140 -3.42 -3.70 1.79
N ILE A 141 -2.49 -4.46 2.37
CA ILE A 141 -2.73 -5.79 2.93
C ILE A 141 -2.71 -5.66 4.46
N GLY A 142 -3.88 -5.80 5.10
CA GLY A 142 -4.10 -5.34 6.48
C GLY A 142 -3.68 -6.29 7.61
N ALA A 143 -3.41 -7.57 7.33
CA ALA A 143 -2.92 -8.50 8.37
C ALA A 143 -1.50 -8.13 8.84
N ASN A 144 -1.02 -8.64 9.98
CA ASN A 144 0.32 -8.34 10.51
C ASN A 144 1.37 -9.33 9.96
N PRO A 145 2.47 -8.88 9.33
CA PRO A 145 2.83 -7.48 9.05
C PRO A 145 1.95 -6.84 7.98
N ALA A 146 1.49 -5.62 8.24
CA ALA A 146 0.71 -4.86 7.27
C ALA A 146 1.63 -4.38 6.13
N ILE A 147 1.12 -4.40 4.91
CA ILE A 147 1.84 -3.91 3.73
C ILE A 147 1.09 -2.72 3.15
N ILE A 148 1.73 -1.56 3.11
CA ILE A 148 1.22 -0.36 2.45
C ILE A 148 2.03 -0.14 1.16
N SER A 149 1.36 -0.31 0.02
CA SER A 149 1.95 -0.19 -1.32
C SER A 149 1.69 1.19 -1.91
N THR A 150 2.74 1.99 -2.12
CA THR A 150 2.60 3.32 -2.74
C THR A 150 2.18 3.23 -4.20
N THR A 151 2.68 2.24 -4.95
CA THR A 151 2.15 1.93 -6.28
C THR A 151 0.70 1.48 -6.21
N GLY A 152 0.31 0.72 -5.20
CA GLY A 152 -1.09 0.36 -4.96
C GLY A 152 -1.98 1.56 -4.68
N ILE A 153 -1.49 2.57 -3.96
CA ILE A 153 -2.20 3.85 -3.72
C ILE A 153 -2.47 4.59 -5.04
N ILE A 154 -1.51 4.56 -5.97
CA ILE A 154 -1.56 5.30 -7.24
C ILE A 154 -2.36 4.54 -8.30
N GLU A 155 -2.09 3.24 -8.47
CA GLU A 155 -2.55 2.48 -9.63
C GLU A 155 -3.79 1.62 -9.35
N ALA A 156 -4.08 1.27 -8.09
CA ALA A 156 -5.23 0.40 -7.79
C ALA A 156 -6.58 1.11 -7.88
N PRO A 157 -6.77 2.34 -7.33
CA PRO A 157 -8.02 3.07 -7.49
C PRO A 157 -8.19 3.54 -8.94
N ALA A 158 -9.38 3.35 -9.49
CA ALA A 158 -9.67 3.72 -10.87
C ALA A 158 -9.61 5.24 -11.08
N LYS A 159 -9.00 5.65 -12.19
CA LYS A 159 -8.98 7.05 -12.65
C LYS A 159 -10.38 7.49 -13.12
N PRO A 160 -10.65 8.79 -13.26
CA PRO A 160 -11.94 9.27 -13.79
C PRO A 160 -12.28 8.62 -15.13
N ARG A 161 -13.56 8.29 -15.34
CA ARG A 161 -14.01 7.64 -16.60
C ARG A 161 -13.67 8.47 -17.83
N ASP A 162 -13.85 9.79 -17.74
CA ASP A 162 -13.59 10.73 -18.83
C ASP A 162 -12.12 10.72 -19.28
N TYR A 163 -11.18 10.45 -18.36
CA TYR A 163 -9.77 10.27 -18.69
C TYR A 163 -9.57 9.12 -19.68
N TYR A 164 -10.24 7.99 -19.48
CA TYR A 164 -10.14 6.84 -20.39
C TYR A 164 -10.82 7.11 -21.74
N VAL A 165 -11.97 7.79 -21.73
CA VAL A 165 -12.67 8.19 -22.97
C VAL A 165 -11.79 9.10 -23.82
N ASP A 166 -11.18 10.10 -23.18
CA ASP A 166 -10.26 11.01 -23.86
C ASP A 166 -8.99 10.29 -24.32
N LEU A 167 -8.44 9.37 -23.52
CA LEU A 167 -7.26 8.59 -23.90
C LEU A 167 -7.51 7.80 -25.19
N ILE A 168 -8.61 7.05 -25.26
CA ILE A 168 -8.98 6.27 -26.45
C ILE A 168 -9.19 7.19 -27.67
N THR A 169 -9.84 8.34 -27.47
CA THR A 169 -10.12 9.30 -28.55
C THR A 169 -8.83 9.94 -29.07
N ASN A 170 -7.95 10.39 -28.17
CA ASN A 170 -6.68 11.05 -28.53
C ASN A 170 -5.68 10.07 -29.16
N SER A 171 -5.60 8.82 -28.66
CA SER A 171 -4.76 7.78 -29.28
C SER A 171 -5.17 7.48 -30.72
N ARG A 172 -6.48 7.50 -31.04
CA ARG A 172 -6.97 7.34 -32.42
C ARG A 172 -6.64 8.53 -33.32
N LEU A 173 -6.54 9.73 -32.75
CA LEU A 173 -6.26 10.97 -33.48
C LEU A 173 -4.76 11.31 -33.54
N GLY A 174 -3.88 10.48 -32.95
CA GLY A 174 -2.44 10.75 -32.89
C GLY A 174 -2.07 11.97 -32.03
N VAL A 175 -2.95 12.40 -31.13
CA VAL A 175 -2.73 13.56 -30.26
C VAL A 175 -1.79 13.19 -29.11
N ASN A 176 -0.95 14.15 -28.71
CA ASN A 176 0.03 13.97 -27.65
C ASN A 176 -0.65 13.63 -26.30
N VAL A 177 -0.27 12.49 -25.71
CA VAL A 177 -0.73 11.99 -24.41
C VAL A 177 -0.34 12.91 -23.24
N ASP A 178 0.71 13.71 -23.39
CA ASP A 178 1.17 14.63 -22.35
C ASP A 178 0.17 15.77 -22.11
N ALA A 179 -0.46 16.29 -23.17
CA ALA A 179 -1.51 17.32 -23.04
C ALA A 179 -2.75 16.77 -22.33
N LEU A 180 -3.02 15.47 -22.48
CA LEU A 180 -4.11 14.80 -21.77
C LEU A 180 -3.78 14.64 -20.29
N LYS A 181 -2.54 14.26 -19.94
CA LYS A 181 -2.11 14.19 -18.53
C LYS A 181 -2.26 15.55 -17.85
N GLU A 182 -1.92 16.63 -18.55
CA GLU A 182 -2.08 17.99 -18.00
C GLU A 182 -3.53 18.33 -17.67
N LYS A 183 -4.48 17.99 -18.55
CA LYS A 183 -5.92 18.23 -18.33
C LYS A 183 -6.44 17.58 -17.05
N TYR A 184 -5.87 16.44 -16.63
CA TYR A 184 -6.35 15.65 -15.50
C TYR A 184 -5.37 15.62 -14.31
N ARG A 185 -4.29 16.41 -14.34
CA ARG A 185 -3.15 16.33 -13.40
C ARG A 185 -3.56 16.30 -11.93
N GLU A 186 -4.57 17.08 -11.54
CA GLU A 186 -5.01 17.15 -10.13
C GLU A 186 -6.08 16.11 -9.76
N MET A 187 -6.64 15.38 -10.73
CA MET A 187 -7.79 14.49 -10.52
C MET A 187 -7.42 13.07 -10.09
N PHE A 188 -6.15 12.69 -10.17
CA PHE A 188 -5.62 11.42 -9.66
C PHE A 188 -4.18 11.61 -9.20
N LEU A 189 -3.67 10.65 -8.43
CA LEU A 189 -2.29 10.64 -7.98
C LEU A 189 -1.34 10.21 -9.08
N GLU A 190 -0.15 10.80 -9.08
CA GLU A 190 1.00 10.35 -9.87
C GLU A 190 2.12 9.87 -8.95
N TYR A 191 3.16 9.25 -9.52
CA TYR A 191 4.37 8.95 -8.78
C TYR A 191 5.03 10.25 -8.31
N HIS A 192 5.56 10.25 -7.08
CA HIS A 192 6.13 11.43 -6.43
C HIS A 192 5.16 12.60 -6.18
N ASP A 193 3.86 12.30 -6.12
CA ASP A 193 2.84 13.30 -5.82
C ASP A 193 2.96 13.81 -4.37
N ALA A 194 2.95 15.14 -4.20
CA ALA A 194 3.06 15.79 -2.91
C ALA A 194 1.92 15.46 -1.93
N ARG A 195 0.82 14.87 -2.40
CA ARG A 195 -0.31 14.41 -1.58
C ARG A 195 -0.07 13.05 -0.94
N LEU A 196 0.88 12.24 -1.45
CA LEU A 196 1.17 10.89 -0.94
C LEU A 196 1.40 10.83 0.57
N PRO A 197 2.18 11.73 1.22
CA PRO A 197 2.41 11.63 2.67
C PRO A 197 1.10 11.61 3.48
N THR A 198 0.15 12.50 3.15
CA THR A 198 -1.16 12.56 3.83
C THR A 198 -2.02 11.33 3.55
N ILE A 199 -1.91 10.75 2.35
CA ILE A 199 -2.68 9.56 1.98
C ILE A 199 -2.13 8.31 2.68
N ILE A 200 -0.80 8.21 2.82
CA ILE A 200 -0.13 7.12 3.52
C ILE A 200 -0.53 7.09 5.01
N GLU A 201 -0.64 8.25 5.67
CA GLU A 201 -1.23 8.33 7.02
C GLU A 201 -2.64 7.72 7.08
N GLY A 202 -3.44 7.92 6.02
CA GLY A 202 -4.78 7.34 5.90
C GLY A 202 -4.78 5.82 5.83
N TYR A 203 -3.90 5.26 5.01
CA TYR A 203 -3.74 3.81 4.92
C TYR A 203 -3.12 3.22 6.20
N LEU A 204 -2.27 3.97 6.90
CA LEU A 204 -1.76 3.59 8.21
C LEU A 204 -2.87 3.54 9.26
N LEU A 205 -3.80 4.53 9.25
CA LEU A 205 -5.02 4.46 10.07
C LEU A 205 -5.81 3.19 9.74
N GLN A 206 -6.05 2.91 8.46
CA GLN A 206 -6.79 1.73 8.04
C GLN A 206 -6.13 0.43 8.50
N ALA A 207 -4.81 0.31 8.38
CA ALA A 207 -4.05 -0.85 8.84
C ALA A 207 -4.18 -1.06 10.36
N LEU A 208 -3.99 -0.01 11.16
CA LEU A 208 -4.08 -0.08 12.62
C LEU A 208 -5.51 -0.35 13.10
N PHE A 209 -6.52 0.30 12.51
CA PHE A 209 -7.93 0.04 12.86
C PHE A 209 -8.32 -1.39 12.55
N TYR A 210 -7.94 -1.91 11.38
CA TYR A 210 -8.22 -3.29 11.00
C TYR A 210 -7.57 -4.27 11.98
N TYR A 211 -6.30 -4.05 12.35
CA TYR A 211 -5.61 -4.92 13.30
C TYR A 211 -6.23 -4.89 14.70
N GLU A 212 -6.61 -3.70 15.19
CA GLU A 212 -7.19 -3.54 16.53
C GLU A 212 -8.62 -4.05 16.64
N THR A 213 -9.43 -3.86 15.61
CA THR A 213 -10.88 -4.09 15.68
C THR A 213 -11.37 -5.30 14.88
N ALA A 214 -10.56 -5.81 13.94
CA ALA A 214 -10.95 -6.74 12.90
C ALA A 214 -12.15 -6.26 12.04
N GLU A 215 -12.58 -5.00 12.20
CA GLU A 215 -13.58 -4.40 11.33
C GLU A 215 -12.89 -3.99 10.01
N PRO A 216 -13.50 -4.33 8.85
CA PRO A 216 -13.00 -3.87 7.56
C PRO A 216 -13.19 -2.34 7.43
N PHE A 217 -12.84 -1.82 6.25
CA PHE A 217 -12.99 -0.42 5.91
C PHE A 217 -14.40 0.16 6.17
N CYS A 218 -14.47 1.49 6.30
CA CYS A 218 -15.71 2.24 6.43
C CYS A 218 -16.43 2.39 5.09
N ASP A 219 -17.76 2.44 5.10
CA ASP A 219 -18.58 2.74 3.92
C ASP A 219 -18.91 4.24 3.76
N ASP A 220 -18.58 5.08 4.75
CA ASP A 220 -18.78 6.54 4.66
C ASP A 220 -17.63 7.17 3.89
N ALA A 221 -17.90 7.67 2.68
CA ALA A 221 -16.93 8.32 1.80
C ALA A 221 -16.21 9.53 2.44
N LYS A 222 -16.77 10.12 3.51
CA LYS A 222 -16.12 11.22 4.25
C LYS A 222 -15.13 10.71 5.29
N CYS A 223 -15.14 9.43 5.62
CA CYS A 223 -14.25 8.85 6.62
C CYS A 223 -12.87 8.55 6.02
N ARG A 224 -11.77 8.84 6.72
CA ARG A 224 -10.42 8.40 6.32
C ARG A 224 -10.26 6.88 6.26
N LEU A 225 -11.16 6.12 6.88
CA LEU A 225 -11.17 4.66 6.78
C LEU A 225 -11.97 4.14 5.57
N PHE A 226 -12.43 5.02 4.67
CA PHE A 226 -13.20 4.63 3.50
C PHE A 226 -12.40 3.77 2.52
N ASN A 227 -13.00 2.70 2.00
CA ASN A 227 -12.41 1.85 0.96
C ASN A 227 -12.58 2.49 -0.43
N ALA A 228 -11.76 3.49 -0.74
CA ALA A 228 -11.85 4.15 -2.03
C ALA A 228 -11.41 3.22 -3.18
N HIS A 229 -12.33 2.95 -4.11
CA HIS A 229 -12.04 2.25 -5.37
C HIS A 229 -11.78 3.19 -6.54
N TRP A 230 -12.04 4.49 -6.36
CA TRP A 230 -11.78 5.54 -7.35
C TRP A 230 -10.82 6.58 -6.78
N GLN A 231 -9.95 7.12 -7.63
CA GLN A 231 -9.03 8.21 -7.30
C GLN A 231 -9.76 9.42 -6.70
N LYS A 232 -10.93 9.76 -7.25
CA LYS A 232 -11.78 10.84 -6.72
C LYS A 232 -12.17 10.61 -5.25
N ASP A 233 -12.61 9.40 -4.90
CA ASP A 233 -13.07 9.11 -3.54
C ASP A 233 -11.89 8.97 -2.58
N LEU A 234 -10.73 8.51 -3.07
CA LEU A 234 -9.49 8.47 -2.30
C LEU A 234 -9.07 9.89 -1.93
N LEU A 235 -8.99 10.79 -2.92
CA LEU A 235 -8.64 12.19 -2.69
C LEU A 235 -9.66 12.87 -1.78
N TYR A 236 -10.96 12.63 -1.99
CA TYR A 236 -12.00 13.20 -1.14
C TYR A 236 -11.87 12.77 0.33
N SER A 237 -11.75 11.46 0.58
CA SER A 237 -11.68 10.91 1.95
C SER A 237 -10.39 11.32 2.68
N GLN A 238 -9.25 11.35 1.99
CA GLN A 238 -7.95 11.59 2.60
C GLN A 238 -7.51 13.06 2.62
N MET A 239 -7.88 13.84 1.61
CA MET A 239 -7.41 15.22 1.45
C MET A 239 -8.49 16.24 1.80
N GLU A 240 -9.71 16.11 1.25
CA GLU A 240 -10.76 17.10 1.43
C GLU A 240 -11.48 16.96 2.77
N SER A 241 -11.97 15.75 3.07
CA SER A 241 -12.65 15.47 4.34
C SER A 241 -11.64 15.34 5.48
N LYS A 242 -10.62 14.49 5.28
CA LYS A 242 -9.49 14.25 6.20
C LYS A 242 -9.92 14.00 7.66
N LYS A 243 -11.07 13.35 7.87
CA LYS A 243 -11.66 13.10 9.21
C LYS A 243 -12.11 11.65 9.35
N LEU A 244 -12.14 11.14 10.58
CA LEU A 244 -12.90 9.93 10.90
C LEU A 244 -14.37 10.28 11.11
N CYS A 245 -15.29 9.40 10.70
CA CYS A 245 -16.71 9.55 11.03
C CYS A 245 -16.95 9.35 12.54
N LYS A 246 -18.14 9.69 13.03
CA LYS A 246 -18.48 9.63 14.47
C LYS A 246 -18.16 8.26 15.09
N LYS A 247 -18.56 7.16 14.43
CA LYS A 247 -18.29 5.79 14.88
C LYS A 247 -16.79 5.56 15.10
N HIS A 248 -15.97 5.92 14.11
CA HIS A 248 -14.54 5.67 14.15
C HIS A 248 -13.77 6.62 15.08
N GLN A 249 -14.29 7.83 15.32
CA GLN A 249 -13.77 8.71 16.38
C GLN A 249 -14.00 8.11 17.77
N GLU A 250 -15.19 7.56 18.04
CA GLU A 250 -15.49 6.90 19.31
C GLU A 250 -14.62 5.65 19.52
N ILE A 251 -14.36 4.89 18.45
CA ILE A 251 -13.41 3.76 18.49
C ILE A 251 -11.99 4.26 18.80
N LEU A 252 -11.51 5.31 18.11
CA LEU A 252 -10.18 5.86 18.36
C LEU A 252 -10.02 6.28 19.82
N GLN A 253 -11.00 6.99 20.37
CA GLN A 253 -11.00 7.41 21.77
C GLN A 253 -10.87 6.21 22.72
N LYS A 254 -11.61 5.12 22.47
CA LYS A 254 -11.49 3.89 23.28
C LYS A 254 -10.12 3.23 23.15
N LEU A 255 -9.49 3.29 21.97
CA LEU A 255 -8.16 2.72 21.76
C LEU A 255 -7.08 3.51 22.51
N THR A 256 -7.24 4.84 22.62
CA THR A 256 -6.26 5.76 23.22
C THR A 256 -6.54 6.14 24.67
N MET A 257 -7.68 5.74 25.23
CA MET A 257 -7.97 5.82 26.66
C MET A 257 -7.13 4.80 27.43
N THR A 258 -5.87 5.16 27.69
CA THR A 258 -4.95 4.53 28.65
C THR A 258 -4.13 5.61 29.32
#